data_AF-A0A9E4PW16-F1
#
_entry.id   AF-A0A9E4PW16-F1
#
_cell.length_a   1.000
_cell.length_b   1.000
_cell.length_c   1.000
_cell.angle_alpha   90.00
_cell.angle_beta   90.00
_cell.angle_gamma   90.00
#
_symmetry.space_group_name_H-M   'P 1'
#
loop_
_entity.id
_entity.type
_entity.pdbx_description
1 polymer ?
#
loop_
_entity_poly.entity_id
_entity_poly.type
_entity_poly.pdbx_seq_one_letter_code
_entity_poly.pdbx_strand_id
1 'polypeptide(L)'
;IIFATGFDAVTGSLIKLDIRGEGGQTLKDKFAGGPRTYMGISSAGFPNLFTINAASVGNFVRAAEPLVDWVSEAMCYVRDNEFTRISATLEAEDAWVDHVNEAGAKILRTQANSWFVGANIPGKARVLLTSPDPAPVMRAKRAEVAANGYEGFLLE
;
A
#
# COMPACT_ATOMS: atom_id res chain seq x y z
N ILE A 1 -33.55 -6.43 12.61
CA ILE A 1 -32.76 -5.18 12.44
C ILE A 1 -31.69 -5.47 11.37
N ILE A 2 -31.46 -4.56 10.42
CA ILE A 2 -30.45 -4.69 9.36
C ILE A 2 -29.41 -3.59 9.56
N PHE A 3 -28.12 -3.93 9.56
CA PHE A 3 -27.01 -2.98 9.65
C PHE A 3 -26.33 -2.82 8.30
N ALA A 4 -26.52 -1.65 7.69
CA ALA A 4 -25.89 -1.24 6.43
C ALA A 4 -24.89 -0.10 6.68
N THR A 5 -24.03 -0.25 7.70
CA THR A 5 -23.15 0.81 8.23
C THR A 5 -21.78 0.92 7.55
N GLY A 6 -21.52 0.11 6.52
CA GLY A 6 -20.24 0.08 5.81
C GLY A 6 -19.14 -0.68 6.54
N PHE A 7 -17.88 -0.31 6.26
CA PHE A 7 -16.68 -1.05 6.69
C PHE A 7 -15.56 -0.12 7.14
N ASP A 8 -14.68 -0.64 8.00
CA ASP A 8 -13.35 -0.07 8.20
C ASP A 8 -12.47 -0.43 6.98
N ALA A 9 -12.52 0.45 5.97
CA ALA A 9 -11.99 0.16 4.65
C ALA A 9 -10.45 0.23 4.59
N VAL A 10 -9.88 -0.54 3.66
CA VAL A 10 -8.45 -0.63 3.32
C VAL A 10 -7.56 -1.21 4.42
N THR A 11 -7.48 -0.53 5.57
CA THR A 11 -6.57 -0.92 6.67
C THR A 11 -7.23 -1.78 7.74
N GLY A 12 -8.57 -1.77 7.84
CA GLY A 12 -9.29 -2.36 8.98
C GLY A 12 -9.05 -3.85 9.18
N SER A 13 -8.87 -4.62 8.11
CA SER A 13 -8.51 -6.05 8.21
C SER A 13 -7.06 -6.26 8.64
N LEU A 14 -6.14 -5.40 8.18
CA LEU A 14 -4.71 -5.49 8.48
C LEU A 14 -4.44 -5.14 9.96
N ILE A 15 -4.99 -4.04 10.46
CA ILE A 15 -4.70 -3.55 11.82
C ILE A 15 -5.38 -4.35 12.94
N LYS A 16 -6.28 -5.28 12.58
CA LYS A 16 -6.88 -6.25 13.51
C LYS A 16 -6.00 -7.48 13.75
N LEU A 17 -5.01 -7.70 12.89
CA LEU A 17 -4.02 -8.76 13.04
C LEU A 17 -2.82 -8.24 13.84
N ASP A 18 -2.20 -9.10 14.63
CA ASP A 18 -0.92 -8.79 15.31
C ASP A 18 0.25 -8.99 14.33
N ILE A 19 0.33 -8.12 13.32
CA ILE A 19 1.43 -8.10 12.34
C ILE A 19 2.57 -7.29 12.92
N ARG A 20 3.73 -7.93 13.07
CA ARG A 20 4.95 -7.32 13.62
C ARG A 20 6.08 -7.39 12.60
N GLY A 21 6.74 -6.25 12.43
CA GLY A 21 7.93 -6.11 11.61
C GLY A 21 9.20 -6.13 12.46
N GLU A 22 10.23 -5.52 11.91
CA GLU A 22 11.53 -5.38 12.54
C GLU A 22 11.45 -4.57 13.85
N GLY A 23 12.31 -4.93 14.81
CA GLY A 23 12.32 -4.30 16.13
C GLY A 23 11.00 -4.47 16.92
N GLY A 24 10.09 -5.34 16.49
CA GLY A 24 8.79 -5.55 17.12
C GLY A 24 7.75 -4.47 16.81
N GLN A 25 8.03 -3.56 15.87
CA GLN A 25 7.06 -2.54 15.46
C GLN A 25 5.79 -3.20 14.92
N THR A 26 4.61 -2.77 15.40
CA THR A 26 3.34 -3.29 14.89
C THR A 26 2.88 -2.50 13.66
N LEU A 27 2.25 -3.19 12.70
CA LEU A 27 1.68 -2.53 11.52
C LEU A 27 0.56 -1.55 11.91
N LYS A 28 -0.17 -1.85 12.98
CA LYS A 28 -1.18 -0.98 13.56
C LYS A 28 -0.59 0.36 14.00
N ASP A 29 0.53 0.35 14.72
CA ASP A 29 1.19 1.59 15.18
C ASP A 29 1.78 2.35 13.99
N LYS A 30 2.41 1.63 13.05
CA LYS A 30 2.94 2.25 11.83
C LYS A 30 1.86 2.95 11.00
N PHE A 31 0.64 2.40 10.97
CA PHE A 31 -0.48 2.94 10.19
C PHE A 31 -1.38 3.90 10.99
N ALA A 32 -1.02 4.27 12.23
CA ALA A 32 -1.84 5.14 13.07
C ALA A 32 -2.14 6.50 12.43
N GLY A 33 -1.16 7.06 11.69
CA GLY A 33 -1.31 8.30 10.91
C GLY A 33 -1.90 8.12 9.51
N GLY A 34 -2.27 6.89 9.14
CA GLY A 34 -2.61 6.49 7.78
C GLY A 34 -1.68 5.41 7.21
N PRO A 35 -2.05 4.75 6.11
CA PRO A 35 -1.21 3.73 5.50
C PRO A 35 0.12 4.32 5.02
N ARG A 36 1.24 3.74 5.46
CA ARG A 36 2.58 4.08 4.96
C ARG A 36 3.12 2.90 4.19
N THR A 37 3.27 3.08 2.89
CA THR A 37 3.66 1.99 1.98
C THR A 37 4.50 2.56 0.86
N TYR A 38 5.29 1.72 0.21
CA TYR A 38 5.81 1.98 -1.13
C TYR A 38 4.84 1.37 -2.16
N MET A 39 4.38 2.19 -3.12
CA MET A 39 3.44 1.84 -4.20
C MET A 39 2.10 1.20 -3.76
N GLY A 40 1.73 1.29 -2.48
CA GLY A 40 0.56 0.63 -1.92
C GLY A 40 0.76 -0.86 -1.59
N ILE A 41 1.98 -1.39 -1.72
CA ILE A 41 2.22 -2.85 -1.73
C ILE A 41 3.15 -3.34 -0.61
N SER A 42 4.15 -2.59 -0.20
CA SER A 42 5.11 -2.99 0.83
C SER A 42 5.32 -1.84 1.81
N SER A 43 5.76 -2.14 3.03
CA SER A 43 5.99 -1.14 4.06
C SER A 43 7.40 -1.34 4.63
N ALA A 44 8.19 -0.28 4.73
CA ALA A 44 9.55 -0.33 5.25
C ALA A 44 9.59 -0.91 6.67
N GLY A 45 10.54 -1.80 6.97
CA GLY A 45 10.57 -2.51 8.26
C GLY A 45 9.61 -3.70 8.37
N PHE A 46 8.88 -4.03 7.30
CA PHE A 46 8.08 -5.25 7.17
C PHE A 46 8.56 -6.07 5.96
N PRO A 47 9.79 -6.63 6.01
CA PRO A 47 10.36 -7.38 4.90
C PRO A 47 9.50 -8.58 4.51
N ASN A 48 9.53 -8.95 3.23
CA ASN A 48 8.80 -10.08 2.65
C ASN A 48 7.26 -10.03 2.84
N LEU A 49 6.71 -8.92 3.33
CA LEU A 49 5.27 -8.70 3.46
C LEU A 49 4.78 -7.84 2.28
N PHE A 50 3.83 -8.40 1.53
CA PHE A 50 3.10 -7.68 0.48
C PHE A 50 1.63 -7.51 0.85
N THR A 51 1.08 -6.33 0.61
CA THR A 51 -0.33 -5.98 0.84
C THR A 51 -1.00 -5.63 -0.50
N ILE A 52 -1.90 -6.48 -0.97
CA ILE A 52 -2.52 -6.33 -2.31
C ILE A 52 -3.68 -5.31 -2.30
N ASN A 53 -4.33 -5.13 -1.15
CA ASN A 53 -5.62 -4.42 -1.08
C ASN A 53 -5.51 -2.89 -1.14
N ALA A 54 -4.42 -2.29 -0.64
CA ALA A 54 -4.26 -0.83 -0.56
C ALA A 54 -3.85 -0.18 -1.90
N ALA A 55 -3.29 -0.99 -2.82
CA ALA A 55 -2.73 -0.51 -4.07
C ALA A 55 -3.72 -0.53 -5.26
N SER A 56 -4.94 -1.02 -5.05
CA SER A 56 -5.94 -1.24 -6.10
C SER A 56 -6.93 -0.07 -6.18
N VAL A 57 -7.06 0.51 -7.38
CA VAL A 57 -7.97 1.62 -7.68
C VAL A 57 -8.63 1.43 -9.05
N GLY A 58 -9.91 1.76 -9.14
CA GLY A 58 -10.73 1.49 -10.33
C GLY A 58 -11.48 0.16 -10.24
N ASN A 59 -11.54 -0.60 -11.33
CA ASN A 59 -12.11 -1.95 -11.31
C ASN A 59 -11.14 -2.90 -10.60
N PHE A 60 -11.52 -3.38 -9.41
CA PHE A 60 -10.66 -4.20 -8.55
C PHE A 60 -10.11 -5.45 -9.21
N VAL A 61 -10.90 -6.16 -10.04
CA VAL A 61 -10.40 -7.36 -10.74
C VAL A 61 -9.24 -6.98 -11.68
N ARG A 62 -9.46 -5.93 -12.49
CA ARG A 62 -8.45 -5.42 -13.44
C ARG A 62 -7.25 -4.73 -12.79
N ALA A 63 -7.38 -4.32 -11.53
CA ALA A 63 -6.31 -3.74 -10.75
C ALA A 63 -5.52 -4.80 -9.98
N ALA A 64 -6.17 -5.87 -9.53
CA ALA A 64 -5.59 -6.92 -8.73
C ALA A 64 -4.72 -7.88 -9.55
N GLU A 65 -5.17 -8.33 -10.73
CA GLU A 65 -4.40 -9.22 -11.61
C GLU A 65 -2.95 -8.77 -11.84
N PRO A 66 -2.69 -7.57 -12.42
CA PRO A 66 -1.32 -7.12 -12.68
C PRO A 66 -0.52 -6.85 -11.40
N LEU A 67 -1.19 -6.62 -10.28
CA LEU A 67 -0.54 -6.44 -8.98
C LEU A 67 -0.07 -7.79 -8.41
N VAL A 68 -0.90 -8.82 -8.51
CA VAL A 68 -0.55 -10.18 -8.10
C VAL A 68 0.55 -10.75 -9.00
N ASP A 69 0.47 -10.50 -10.31
CA ASP A 69 1.53 -10.88 -11.25
C ASP A 69 2.86 -10.25 -10.84
N TRP A 70 2.88 -8.93 -10.61
CA TRP A 70 4.08 -8.22 -10.19
C TRP A 70 4.65 -8.74 -8.86
N VAL A 71 3.80 -9.01 -7.86
CA VAL A 71 4.26 -9.56 -6.57
C VAL A 71 4.83 -10.97 -6.75
N SER A 72 4.20 -11.79 -7.59
CA SER A 72 4.68 -13.14 -7.89
C SER A 72 6.03 -13.10 -8.62
N GLU A 73 6.18 -12.18 -9.58
CA GLU A 73 7.44 -11.93 -10.28
C GLU A 73 8.54 -11.42 -9.33
N ALA A 74 8.20 -10.53 -8.39
CA ALA A 74 9.12 -10.07 -7.35
C ALA A 74 9.62 -11.22 -6.47
N MET A 75 8.71 -12.11 -6.05
CA MET A 75 9.07 -13.29 -5.28
C MET A 75 9.96 -14.25 -6.06
N CYS A 76 9.67 -14.47 -7.35
CA CYS A 76 10.53 -15.26 -8.23
C CYS A 76 11.90 -14.61 -8.39
N TYR A 77 11.97 -13.30 -8.59
CA TYR A 77 13.24 -12.58 -8.73
C TYR A 77 14.11 -12.69 -7.48
N VAL A 78 13.51 -12.50 -6.29
CA VAL A 78 14.20 -12.69 -5.00
C VAL A 78 14.79 -14.11 -4.93
N ARG A 79 13.97 -15.13 -5.19
CA ARG A 79 14.40 -16.54 -5.16
C ARG A 79 15.49 -16.84 -6.19
N ASP A 80 15.29 -16.43 -7.44
CA ASP A 80 16.13 -16.83 -8.59
C ASP A 80 17.49 -16.10 -8.58
N ASN A 81 17.60 -14.99 -7.85
CA ASN A 81 18.85 -14.27 -7.60
C ASN A 81 19.44 -14.56 -6.20
N GLU A 82 18.97 -15.62 -5.53
CA GLU A 82 19.47 -16.09 -4.22
C GLU A 82 19.33 -15.08 -3.08
N PHE A 83 18.48 -14.06 -3.23
CA PHE A 83 18.07 -13.19 -2.13
C PHE A 83 17.07 -13.92 -1.22
N THR A 84 17.06 -13.54 0.05
CA THR A 84 16.16 -14.07 1.08
C THR A 84 15.24 -13.00 1.65
N ARG A 85 15.54 -11.73 1.39
CA ARG A 85 14.83 -10.58 1.94
C ARG A 85 14.59 -9.52 0.86
N ILE A 86 13.36 -9.03 0.81
CA ILE A 86 12.94 -7.83 0.08
C ILE A 86 12.22 -6.88 1.04
N SER A 87 12.68 -5.64 1.13
CA SER A 87 12.04 -4.59 1.95
C SER A 87 12.02 -3.28 1.20
N ALA A 88 10.90 -2.55 1.24
CA ALA A 88 10.90 -1.16 0.79
C ALA A 88 11.92 -0.36 1.62
N THR A 89 12.62 0.57 0.97
CA THR A 89 13.43 1.57 1.68
C THR A 89 12.50 2.59 2.35
N LEU A 90 12.98 3.25 3.40
CA LEU A 90 12.21 4.31 4.05
C LEU A 90 12.03 5.50 3.09
N GLU A 91 13.06 5.80 2.31
CA GLU A 91 13.05 6.90 1.35
C GLU A 91 12.00 6.70 0.25
N ALA A 92 11.86 5.46 -0.26
CA ALA A 92 10.87 5.14 -1.28
C ALA A 92 9.44 5.15 -0.72
N GLU A 93 9.26 4.67 0.52
CA GLU A 93 7.99 4.77 1.23
C GLU A 93 7.58 6.24 1.46
N ASP A 94 8.50 7.06 1.97
CA ASP A 94 8.25 8.47 2.29
C ASP A 94 7.92 9.25 1.02
N ALA A 95 8.71 9.09 -0.04
CA ALA A 95 8.44 9.70 -1.34
C ALA A 95 7.08 9.28 -1.93
N TRP A 96 6.66 8.02 -1.71
CA TRP A 96 5.34 7.56 -2.11
C TRP A 96 4.22 8.20 -1.28
N VAL A 97 4.39 8.29 0.03
CA VAL A 97 3.42 8.95 0.93
C VAL A 97 3.25 10.42 0.55
N ASP A 98 4.34 11.13 0.27
CA ASP A 98 4.31 12.53 -0.16
C ASP A 98 3.57 12.67 -1.49
N HIS A 99 3.87 11.83 -2.48
CA HIS A 99 3.13 11.79 -3.75
C HIS A 99 1.62 11.57 -3.55
N VAL A 100 1.23 10.61 -2.70
CA VAL A 100 -0.18 10.32 -2.39
C VAL A 100 -0.86 11.54 -1.77
N ASN A 101 -0.20 12.23 -0.83
CA ASN A 101 -0.74 13.40 -0.17
C ASN A 101 -0.86 14.59 -1.14
N GLU A 102 0.18 14.88 -1.92
CA GLU A 102 0.22 16.01 -2.85
C GLU A 102 -0.77 15.85 -4.00
N ALA A 103 -0.84 14.66 -4.62
CA ALA A 103 -1.80 14.38 -5.68
C ALA A 103 -3.22 14.25 -5.12
N GLY A 104 -3.36 13.65 -3.93
CA GLY A 104 -4.62 13.54 -3.20
C GLY A 104 -5.24 14.91 -2.88
N ALA A 105 -4.43 15.90 -2.51
CA ALA A 105 -4.91 17.26 -2.23
C ALA A 105 -5.55 17.94 -3.47
N LYS A 106 -5.20 17.49 -4.68
CA LYS A 106 -5.65 18.07 -5.96
C LYS A 106 -6.96 17.45 -6.49
N ILE A 107 -7.52 16.43 -5.82
CA ILE A 107 -8.73 15.73 -6.28
C ILE A 107 -9.92 15.91 -5.33
N LEU A 108 -11.14 16.02 -5.87
CA LEU A 108 -12.35 16.21 -5.07
C LEU A 108 -12.65 15.03 -4.10
N ARG A 109 -12.11 13.84 -4.39
CA ARG A 109 -12.29 12.65 -3.55
C ARG A 109 -11.82 12.88 -2.10
N THR A 110 -10.78 13.68 -1.89
CA THR A 110 -10.22 13.95 -0.56
C THR A 110 -10.98 15.03 0.21
N GLN A 111 -11.77 15.86 -0.50
CA GLN A 111 -12.56 16.95 0.07
C GLN A 111 -13.85 16.43 0.73
N ALA A 112 -14.35 15.26 0.32
CA ALA A 112 -15.60 14.69 0.82
C ALA A 112 -15.39 13.74 2.02
N ASN A 113 -16.31 13.78 2.98
CA ASN A 113 -16.36 12.80 4.06
C ASN A 113 -16.80 11.45 3.51
N SER A 114 -15.85 10.53 3.33
CA SER A 114 -16.10 9.18 2.83
C SER A 114 -15.10 8.17 3.41
N TRP A 115 -15.34 6.89 3.14
CA TRP A 115 -14.41 5.82 3.52
C TRP A 115 -13.06 5.93 2.80
N PHE A 116 -12.99 6.58 1.64
CA PHE A 116 -11.72 6.80 0.92
C PHE A 116 -10.71 7.61 1.73
N VAL A 117 -11.20 8.42 2.67
CA VAL A 117 -10.36 9.24 3.55
C VAL A 117 -10.47 8.84 5.02
N GLY A 118 -10.99 7.64 5.33
CA GLY A 118 -11.15 7.16 6.70
C GLY A 118 -12.16 7.91 7.57
N ALA A 119 -12.90 8.89 7.02
CA ALA A 119 -13.81 9.74 7.79
C ALA A 119 -15.04 9.00 8.34
N ASN A 120 -15.27 7.74 7.93
CA ASN A 120 -16.38 6.91 8.39
C ASN A 120 -16.11 6.15 9.69
N ILE A 121 -14.87 6.16 10.19
CA ILE A 121 -14.48 5.47 11.43
C ILE A 121 -14.02 6.50 12.47
N PRO A 122 -14.72 6.66 13.62
CA PRO A 122 -14.28 7.55 14.68
C PRO A 122 -12.86 7.23 15.15
N GLY A 123 -12.00 8.26 15.22
CA GLY A 123 -10.61 8.13 15.65
C GLY A 123 -9.63 7.65 14.59
N LYS A 124 -10.09 7.28 13.38
CA LYS A 124 -9.20 6.93 12.26
C LYS A 124 -8.60 8.17 11.62
N ALA A 125 -7.33 8.09 11.24
CA ALA A 125 -6.65 9.17 10.53
C ALA A 125 -7.38 9.55 9.23
N ARG A 126 -7.48 10.86 8.98
CA ARG A 126 -8.13 11.41 7.79
C ARG A 126 -7.11 11.69 6.68
N VAL A 127 -6.77 10.66 5.91
CA VAL A 127 -5.86 10.74 4.76
C VAL A 127 -6.39 9.89 3.62
N LEU A 128 -5.96 10.15 2.39
CA LEU A 128 -6.34 9.31 1.25
C LEU A 128 -5.79 7.89 1.46
N LEU A 129 -6.68 6.89 1.53
CA LEU A 129 -6.33 5.51 1.85
C LEU A 129 -5.90 4.68 0.63
N THR A 130 -6.06 5.22 -0.59
CA THR A 130 -5.80 4.52 -1.86
C THR A 130 -4.83 5.33 -2.71
N SER A 131 -4.23 4.73 -3.74
CA SER A 131 -3.45 5.50 -4.71
C SER A 131 -4.28 6.65 -5.35
N PRO A 132 -3.70 7.85 -5.55
CA PRO A 132 -4.32 8.91 -6.34
C PRO A 132 -4.28 8.59 -7.85
N ASP A 133 -3.37 7.71 -8.27
CA ASP A 133 -3.10 7.41 -9.67
C ASP A 133 -4.05 6.34 -10.21
N PRO A 134 -4.47 6.41 -11.49
CA PRO A 134 -5.30 5.38 -12.09
C PRO A 134 -4.51 4.07 -12.30
N ALA A 135 -5.23 2.94 -12.39
CA ALA A 135 -4.61 1.61 -12.56
C ALA A 135 -3.55 1.50 -13.68
N PRO A 136 -3.72 2.11 -14.88
CA PRO A 136 -2.68 2.08 -15.91
C PRO A 136 -1.36 2.74 -15.48
N VAL A 137 -1.42 3.86 -14.76
CA VAL A 137 -0.24 4.57 -14.24
C VAL A 137 0.44 3.72 -13.17
N MET A 138 -0.35 3.13 -12.26
CA MET A 138 0.20 2.22 -11.25
C MET A 138 0.88 0.99 -11.85
N ARG A 139 0.31 0.42 -12.92
CA ARG A 139 0.95 -0.68 -13.66
C ARG A 139 2.28 -0.26 -14.28
N ALA A 140 2.31 0.88 -14.96
CA ALA A 140 3.53 1.40 -15.58
C ALA A 140 4.63 1.64 -14.56
N LYS A 141 4.30 2.28 -13.42
CA LYS A 141 5.24 2.54 -12.33
C LYS A 141 5.85 1.26 -11.75
N ARG A 142 5.02 0.23 -11.54
CA ARG A 142 5.50 -1.08 -11.06
C ARG A 142 6.39 -1.78 -12.08
N ALA A 143 6.01 -1.75 -13.37
CA ALA A 143 6.82 -2.32 -14.43
C ALA A 143 8.20 -1.64 -14.54
N GLU A 144 8.25 -0.32 -14.40
CA GLU A 144 9.51 0.45 -14.37
C GLU A 144 10.38 0.05 -13.17
N VAL A 145 9.79 -0.04 -11.97
CA VAL A 145 10.51 -0.49 -10.77
C VAL A 145 11.09 -1.90 -10.96
N ALA A 146 10.32 -2.84 -11.52
CA ALA A 146 10.83 -4.19 -11.81
C ALA A 146 11.94 -4.19 -12.86
N ALA A 147 11.79 -3.40 -13.94
CA ALA A 147 12.81 -3.26 -14.98
C ALA A 147 14.12 -2.66 -14.47
N ASN A 148 14.05 -1.81 -13.44
CA ASN A 148 15.20 -1.20 -12.78
C ASN A 148 15.75 -2.05 -11.61
N GLY A 149 15.48 -3.36 -11.58
CA GLY A 149 16.01 -4.25 -10.55
C GLY A 149 15.36 -4.07 -9.19
N TYR A 150 14.06 -3.77 -9.16
CA TYR A 150 13.27 -3.46 -7.95
C TYR A 150 13.76 -2.20 -7.22
N GLU A 151 13.97 -1.13 -7.98
CA GLU A 151 14.30 0.20 -7.43
C GLU A 151 13.38 0.60 -6.27
N GLY A 152 13.96 1.19 -5.21
CA GLY A 152 13.23 1.53 -3.98
C GLY A 152 13.03 0.35 -3.01
N PHE A 153 13.52 -0.84 -3.35
CA PHE A 153 13.65 -1.97 -2.44
C PHE A 153 15.12 -2.25 -2.10
N LEU A 154 15.34 -2.74 -0.88
CA LEU A 154 16.57 -3.42 -0.45
C LEU A 154 16.39 -4.92 -0.67
N LEU A 155 17.35 -5.53 -1.34
CA LEU A 155 17.42 -6.96 -1.60
C LEU A 155 18.67 -7.53 -0.90
N GLU A 156 18.48 -8.55 -0.06
CA GLU A 156 19.53 -9.18 0.75
C GLU A 156 19.39 -10.71 0.75
#